data_AF-A0A955AYF7-F1
#
_entry.id   AF-A0A955AYF7-F1
#
_cell.length_a   1.000
_cell.length_b   1.000
_cell.length_c   1.000
_cell.angle_alpha   90.00
_cell.angle_beta   90.00
_cell.angle_gamma   90.00
#
_symmetry.space_group_name_H-M   'P 1'
#
loop_
_entity.id
_entity.type
_entity.pdbx_description
1 polymer ?
#
loop_
_entity_poly.entity_id
_entity_poly.type
_entity_poly.pdbx_seq_one_letter_code
_entity_poly.pdbx_strand_id
1 'polypeptide(L)'
;KNGSHRLADKLISASGGHFRDLLVLLRETVLRSKDVPVKESAVDAAIVALRTSYLPIPLADAQWLHEIGLKRDSLLQDRSPESIQRMTLFLDTHCALILRNGEEWYDVHPLLRDEVAEIVRRDGKEEKEPGI
;
A
#
# COMPACT_ATOMS: atom_id res chain seq x y z
N LYS A 1 23.26 -12.05 -9.11
CA LYS A 1 23.34 -11.86 -7.63
C LYS A 1 21.90 -11.67 -7.15
N ASN A 2 21.26 -12.41 -6.26
CA ASN A 2 21.59 -13.52 -5.36
C ASN A 2 20.26 -14.25 -5.08
N GLY A 3 20.21 -15.58 -5.21
CA GLY A 3 19.02 -16.37 -4.84
C GLY A 3 18.84 -16.61 -3.33
N SER A 4 19.76 -16.13 -2.49
CA SER A 4 19.83 -16.50 -1.06
C SER A 4 18.86 -15.76 -0.13
N HIS A 5 18.20 -14.68 -0.56
CA HIS A 5 17.37 -13.85 0.33
C HIS A 5 15.97 -13.53 -0.22
N ARG A 6 15.44 -14.36 -1.13
CA ARG A 6 14.14 -14.13 -1.80
C ARG A 6 12.99 -13.76 -0.84
N LEU A 7 12.91 -14.43 0.31
CA LEU A 7 11.86 -14.15 1.31
C LEU A 7 12.06 -12.80 2.01
N ALA A 8 13.30 -12.42 2.30
CA ALA A 8 13.60 -11.12 2.87
C ALA A 8 13.33 -9.99 1.85
N ASP A 9 13.73 -10.19 0.59
CA ASP A 9 13.47 -9.24 -0.50
C ASP A 9 11.96 -9.00 -0.69
N LYS A 10 11.15 -10.05 -0.51
CA LYS A 10 9.68 -9.96 -0.55
C LYS A 10 9.13 -9.07 0.58
N LEU A 11 9.62 -9.24 1.81
CA LEU A 11 9.22 -8.42 2.96
C LEU A 11 9.67 -6.96 2.80
N ILE A 12 10.90 -6.73 2.31
CA ILE A 12 11.45 -5.39 2.05
C ILE A 12 10.63 -4.67 0.97
N SER A 13 10.27 -5.36 -0.10
CA SER A 13 9.45 -4.79 -1.17
C SER A 13 8.03 -4.47 -0.68
N ALA A 14 7.46 -5.35 0.14
CA ALA A 14 6.12 -5.17 0.72
C ALA A 14 6.05 -3.99 1.70
N SER A 15 7.14 -3.63 2.38
CA SER A 15 7.15 -2.54 3.35
C SER A 15 7.22 -1.15 2.73
N GLY A 16 7.46 -1.02 1.41
CA GLY A 16 7.56 0.28 0.74
C GLY A 16 8.68 1.19 1.26
N GLY A 17 9.71 0.62 1.89
CA GLY A 17 10.76 1.40 2.56
C GLY A 17 10.36 1.96 3.93
N HIS A 18 9.14 1.70 4.41
CA HIS A 18 8.71 2.09 5.74
C HIS A 18 9.21 1.10 6.79
N PHE A 19 10.08 1.57 7.69
CA PHE A 19 10.76 0.74 8.69
C PHE A 19 9.80 0.06 9.66
N ARG A 20 8.73 0.75 10.07
CA ARG A 20 7.73 0.16 10.97
C ARG A 20 7.05 -1.03 10.30
N ASP A 21 6.66 -0.92 9.03
CA ASP A 21 6.01 -2.02 8.31
C ASP A 21 6.97 -3.17 8.08
N LEU A 22 8.25 -2.91 7.82
CA LEU A 22 9.26 -3.97 7.77
C LEU A 22 9.34 -4.74 9.10
N LEU A 23 9.38 -4.03 10.24
CA LEU A 23 9.41 -4.65 11.57
C LEU A 23 8.12 -5.41 11.89
N VAL A 24 6.96 -4.87 11.50
CA VAL A 24 5.67 -5.57 11.63
C VAL A 24 5.67 -6.83 10.78
N LEU A 25 6.06 -6.76 9.51
CA LEU A 25 6.14 -7.89 8.60
C LEU A 25 7.08 -9.00 9.13
N LEU A 26 8.24 -8.62 9.67
CA LEU A 26 9.17 -9.56 10.30
C LEU A 26 8.54 -10.23 11.53
N ARG A 27 7.94 -9.44 12.42
CA ARG A 27 7.24 -9.95 13.62
C ARG A 27 6.11 -10.91 13.23
N GLU A 28 5.25 -10.49 12.32
CA GLU A 28 4.09 -11.28 11.89
C GLU A 28 4.52 -12.59 11.21
N THR A 29 5.64 -12.56 10.47
CA THR A 29 6.26 -13.76 9.86
C THR A 29 6.75 -14.72 10.94
N VAL A 30 7.49 -14.23 11.94
CA VAL A 30 7.98 -15.05 13.06
C VAL A 30 6.83 -15.68 13.84
N LEU A 31 5.80 -14.91 14.17
CA LEU A 31 4.63 -15.40 14.91
C LEU A 31 3.83 -16.48 14.16
N ARG A 32 3.88 -16.48 12.83
CA ARG A 32 3.18 -17.46 11.97
C ARG A 32 4.05 -18.64 11.58
N SER A 33 5.36 -18.58 11.83
CA SER A 33 6.24 -19.68 11.51
C SER A 33 6.11 -20.79 12.54
N LYS A 34 5.94 -22.03 12.07
CA LYS A 34 5.95 -23.22 12.92
C LYS A 34 7.36 -23.79 13.11
N ASP A 35 8.22 -23.57 12.12
CA ASP A 35 9.56 -24.15 12.04
C ASP A 35 10.56 -23.10 11.51
N VAL A 36 11.85 -23.41 11.61
CA VAL A 36 12.92 -22.70 10.90
C VAL A 36 13.67 -23.68 9.97
N PRO A 37 14.08 -23.26 8.75
CA PRO A 37 13.86 -21.96 8.10
C PRO A 37 12.38 -21.65 7.85
N VAL A 38 12.03 -20.35 7.85
CA VAL A 38 10.64 -19.90 7.64
C VAL A 38 10.12 -20.33 6.26
N LYS A 39 8.86 -20.79 6.23
CA LYS A 39 8.18 -21.16 4.98
C LYS A 39 7.60 -19.92 4.31
N GLU A 40 7.55 -19.91 2.97
CA GLU A 40 6.98 -18.80 2.19
C GLU A 40 5.53 -18.48 2.59
N SER A 41 4.74 -19.50 2.96
CA SER A 41 3.37 -19.32 3.44
C SER A 41 3.25 -18.43 4.68
N ALA A 42 4.26 -18.41 5.56
CA ALA A 42 4.26 -17.53 6.73
C ALA A 42 4.50 -16.07 6.34
N VAL A 43 5.37 -15.84 5.35
CA VAL A 43 5.63 -14.52 4.75
C VAL A 43 4.37 -14.00 4.06
N ASP A 44 3.70 -14.83 3.25
CA ASP A 44 2.49 -14.45 2.55
C ASP A 44 1.35 -14.10 3.51
N ALA A 45 1.18 -14.91 4.56
CA ALA A 45 0.19 -14.63 5.58
C ALA A 45 0.50 -13.35 6.39
N ALA A 46 1.77 -13.03 6.62
CA ALA A 46 2.18 -11.78 7.24
C ALA A 46 1.86 -10.56 6.35
N ILE A 47 2.14 -10.66 5.05
CA ILE A 47 1.82 -9.63 4.06
C ILE A 47 0.31 -9.38 3.99
N VAL A 48 -0.50 -10.45 3.93
CA VAL A 48 -1.96 -10.35 3.95
C VAL A 48 -2.45 -9.68 5.24
N ALA A 49 -1.90 -10.09 6.40
CA ALA A 49 -2.31 -9.51 7.69
C ALA A 49 -2.02 -8.00 7.76
N LEU A 50 -0.85 -7.56 7.31
CA LEU A 50 -0.51 -6.14 7.27
C LEU A 50 -1.40 -5.39 6.28
N ARG A 51 -1.62 -5.93 5.06
CA ARG A 51 -2.52 -5.32 4.07
C ARG A 51 -3.91 -5.09 4.65
N THR A 52 -4.46 -6.10 5.34
CA THR A 52 -5.79 -6.00 5.95
C THR A 52 -5.90 -4.88 6.98
N SER A 53 -4.81 -4.48 7.64
CA SER A 53 -4.86 -3.36 8.59
C SER A 53 -5.08 -1.98 7.95
N TYR A 54 -4.90 -1.87 6.63
CA TYR A 54 -5.22 -0.65 5.88
C TYR A 54 -6.63 -0.67 5.27
N LEU A 55 -7.34 -1.79 5.34
CA LEU A 55 -8.65 -1.98 4.73
C LEU A 55 -9.77 -1.88 5.77
N PRO A 56 -10.97 -1.40 5.39
CA PRO A 56 -11.39 -0.97 4.05
C PRO A 56 -10.95 0.47 3.70
N ILE A 57 -10.80 0.75 2.40
CA ILE A 57 -10.55 2.10 1.87
C ILE A 57 -11.84 2.62 1.20
N PRO A 58 -12.37 3.79 1.58
CA PRO A 58 -13.51 4.41 0.89
C PRO A 58 -13.24 4.66 -0.59
N LEU A 59 -14.26 4.54 -1.45
CA LEU A 59 -14.12 4.73 -2.90
C LEU A 59 -13.45 6.06 -3.28
N ALA A 60 -13.90 7.17 -2.68
CA ALA A 60 -13.35 8.49 -2.96
C ALA A 60 -11.85 8.59 -2.60
N ASP A 61 -11.44 7.92 -1.52
CA ASP A 61 -10.03 7.89 -1.11
C ASP A 61 -9.22 6.96 -2.00
N ALA A 62 -9.80 5.83 -2.43
CA ALA A 62 -9.17 4.94 -3.41
C ALA A 62 -8.92 5.65 -4.75
N GLN A 63 -9.91 6.39 -5.28
CA GLN A 63 -9.73 7.19 -6.50
C GLN A 63 -8.57 8.18 -6.35
N TRP A 64 -8.47 8.87 -5.22
CA TRP A 64 -7.39 9.82 -4.96
C TRP A 64 -6.02 9.13 -4.85
N LEU A 65 -5.93 8.05 -4.08
CA LEU A 65 -4.71 7.27 -3.95
C LEU A 65 -4.28 6.71 -5.32
N HIS A 66 -5.22 6.24 -6.14
CA HIS A 66 -4.92 5.73 -7.48
C HIS A 66 -4.24 6.80 -8.34
N GLU A 67 -4.78 8.02 -8.33
CA GLU A 67 -4.19 9.15 -9.04
C GLU A 67 -2.80 9.52 -8.51
N ILE A 68 -2.55 9.44 -7.19
CA ILE A 68 -1.22 9.68 -6.60
C ILE A 68 -0.23 8.67 -7.19
N GLY A 69 -0.60 7.38 -7.21
CA GLY A 69 0.27 6.32 -7.74
C GLY A 69 0.56 6.45 -9.24
N LEU A 70 -0.39 6.98 -10.02
CA LEU A 70 -0.20 7.23 -11.45
C LEU A 70 0.68 8.44 -11.74
N LYS A 71 0.42 9.56 -11.07
CA LYS A 71 1.09 10.85 -11.34
C LYS A 71 2.39 11.04 -10.58
N ARG A 72 2.61 10.27 -9.52
CA ARG A 72 3.73 10.41 -8.58
C ARG A 72 3.84 11.78 -7.92
N ASP A 73 2.69 12.42 -7.70
CA ASP A 73 2.56 13.79 -7.18
C ASP A 73 1.57 13.80 -6.00
N SER A 74 1.68 14.82 -5.15
CA SER A 74 0.78 15.11 -4.04
C SER A 74 -0.68 15.34 -4.48
N LEU A 75 -0.92 15.70 -5.74
CA LEU A 75 -2.24 16.12 -6.23
C LEU A 75 -2.88 17.26 -5.44
N LEU A 76 -2.11 18.00 -4.62
CA LEU A 76 -2.59 19.20 -3.94
C LEU A 76 -2.75 20.29 -5.00
N GLN A 77 -3.87 20.27 -5.70
CA GLN A 77 -4.22 21.26 -6.73
C GLN A 77 -4.56 22.61 -6.11
N ASP A 78 -5.04 22.61 -4.87
CA ASP A 78 -5.38 23.80 -4.10
C ASP A 78 -4.92 23.68 -2.64
N ARG A 79 -5.13 24.77 -1.89
CA ARG A 79 -4.89 24.82 -0.43
C ARG A 79 -6.20 24.73 0.36
N SER A 80 -7.21 24.05 -0.19
CA SER A 80 -8.46 23.84 0.53
C SER A 80 -8.17 23.02 1.80
N PRO A 81 -8.81 23.35 2.95
CA PRO A 81 -8.68 22.57 4.17
C PRO A 81 -8.95 21.08 3.95
N GLU A 82 -9.91 20.74 3.09
CA GLU A 82 -10.32 19.38 2.79
C GLU A 82 -9.22 18.59 2.08
N SER A 83 -8.61 19.16 1.02
CA SER A 83 -7.51 18.50 0.28
C SER A 83 -6.28 18.32 1.16
N ILE A 84 -5.94 19.33 1.96
CA ILE A 84 -4.81 19.25 2.91
C ILE A 84 -5.07 18.19 3.97
N GLN A 85 -6.28 18.15 4.55
CA GLN A 85 -6.64 17.19 5.59
C GLN A 85 -6.62 15.76 5.06
N ARG A 86 -7.16 15.53 3.85
CA ARG A 86 -7.11 14.21 3.20
C ARG A 86 -5.67 13.76 2.94
N MET A 87 -4.83 14.62 2.36
CA MET A 87 -3.42 14.28 2.13
C MET A 87 -2.69 13.99 3.45
N THR A 88 -2.89 14.83 4.46
CA THR A 88 -2.32 14.62 5.81
C THR A 88 -2.71 13.26 6.36
N LEU A 89 -4.00 12.89 6.25
CA LEU A 89 -4.48 11.58 6.68
C LEU A 89 -3.79 10.44 5.92
N PHE A 90 -3.61 10.53 4.60
CA PHE A 90 -2.94 9.48 3.82
C PHE A 90 -1.48 9.30 4.20
N LEU A 91 -0.79 10.40 4.54
CA LEU A 91 0.59 10.36 5.00
C LEU A 91 0.69 9.79 6.41
N ASP A 92 -0.17 10.24 7.33
CA ASP A 92 -0.20 9.78 8.73
C ASP A 92 -0.56 8.29 8.83
N THR A 93 -1.48 7.83 7.98
CA THR A 93 -1.89 6.42 7.88
C THR A 93 -0.98 5.60 6.99
N HIS A 94 0.03 6.21 6.36
CA HIS A 94 0.97 5.56 5.45
C HIS A 94 0.31 4.90 4.23
N CYS A 95 -0.91 5.31 3.87
CA CYS A 95 -1.53 4.93 2.60
C CYS A 95 -0.81 5.56 1.40
N ALA A 96 -0.27 6.77 1.60
CA ALA A 96 0.66 7.43 0.68
C ALA A 96 2.04 7.56 1.34
N LEU A 97 3.09 7.56 0.52
CA LEU A 97 4.49 7.64 0.91
C LEU A 97 5.16 8.84 0.25
N ILE A 98 6.03 9.52 0.99
CA ILE A 98 6.94 10.54 0.47
C ILE A 98 8.30 9.88 0.26
N LEU A 99 8.78 9.89 -0.97
CA LEU A 99 10.03 9.25 -1.38
C LEU A 99 11.02 10.33 -1.82
N ARG A 100 12.28 10.19 -1.40
CA ARG A 100 13.34 11.22 -1.56
C ARG A 100 14.64 10.61 -2.09
N ASN A 101 14.59 10.00 -3.26
CA ASN A 101 15.75 9.40 -3.93
C ASN A 101 16.42 10.38 -4.92
N GLY A 102 16.70 11.60 -4.47
CA GLY A 102 17.27 12.69 -5.26
C GLY A 102 16.27 13.81 -5.56
N GLU A 103 15.02 13.45 -5.77
CA GLU A 103 13.87 14.36 -5.89
C GLU A 103 12.74 13.87 -4.99
N GLU A 104 11.89 14.79 -4.51
CA GLU A 104 10.71 14.44 -3.70
C GLU A 104 9.56 14.04 -4.62
N TRP A 105 8.98 12.87 -4.36
CA TRP A 105 7.80 12.39 -5.08
C TRP A 105 6.91 11.55 -4.17
N TYR A 106 5.67 11.34 -4.61
CA TYR A 106 4.65 10.65 -3.84
C TYR A 106 4.29 9.33 -4.50
N ASP A 107 3.94 8.33 -3.70
CA ASP A 107 3.37 7.09 -4.24
C ASP A 107 2.42 6.45 -3.24
N VAL A 108 1.63 5.49 -3.71
CA VAL A 108 0.80 4.65 -2.85
C VAL A 108 1.64 3.56 -2.21
N HIS A 109 1.30 3.23 -0.97
CA HIS A 109 1.90 2.11 -0.25
C HIS A 109 1.82 0.82 -1.11
N PRO A 110 2.90 0.03 -1.26
CA PRO A 110 2.92 -1.12 -2.17
C PRO A 110 1.79 -2.12 -1.93
N LEU A 111 1.44 -2.35 -0.66
CA LEU A 111 0.35 -3.28 -0.32
C LEU A 111 -1.04 -2.83 -0.74
N LEU A 112 -1.20 -1.54 -1.04
CA LEU A 112 -2.48 -0.93 -1.38
C LEU A 112 -2.69 -0.70 -2.88
N ARG A 113 -1.62 -0.73 -3.70
CA ARG A 113 -1.71 -0.40 -5.13
C ARG A 113 -2.76 -1.20 -5.86
N ASP A 114 -2.73 -2.52 -5.68
CA ASP A 114 -3.64 -3.43 -6.37
C ASP A 114 -5.07 -3.28 -5.82
N GLU A 115 -5.23 -3.13 -4.51
CA GLU A 115 -6.55 -2.97 -3.87
C GLU A 115 -7.23 -1.67 -4.34
N VAL A 116 -6.48 -0.57 -4.35
CA VAL A 116 -6.95 0.73 -4.81
C VAL A 116 -7.33 0.68 -6.30
N ALA A 117 -6.49 0.09 -7.15
CA ALA A 117 -6.80 -0.08 -8.56
C ALA A 117 -8.05 -0.95 -8.78
N GLU A 118 -8.22 -2.00 -7.98
CA GLU A 118 -9.39 -2.88 -8.03
C GLU A 118 -10.68 -2.18 -7.58
N ILE A 119 -10.64 -1.36 -6.53
CA ILE A 119 -11.79 -0.56 -6.07
C ILE A 119 -12.25 0.39 -7.19
N VAL A 120 -11.32 1.16 -7.78
CA VAL A 120 -11.62 2.10 -8.88
C VAL A 120 -12.14 1.37 -10.12
N ARG A 121 -11.60 0.18 -10.42
CA ARG A 121 -12.05 -0.62 -11.57
C ARG A 121 -13.46 -1.18 -11.40
N ARG A 122 -13.88 -1.53 -10.17
CA ARG A 122 -15.23 -2.05 -9.89
C ARG A 122 -16.28 -0.96 -10.07
N ASP A 123 -16.01 0.23 -9.56
CA ASP A 123 -16.84 1.43 -9.73
C ASP A 123 -17.08 1.74 -11.22
N GLY A 124 -16.02 1.83 -12.02
CA GLY A 124 -16.14 2.08 -13.47
C GLY A 124 -16.75 0.94 -14.30
N LYS A 125 -16.99 -0.25 -13.71
CA LYS A 125 -17.77 -1.33 -14.32
C LYS A 125 -19.24 -1.26 -13.94
N GLU A 126 -19.55 -0.91 -12.69
CA GLU A 126 -20.92 -0.69 -12.22
C GLU A 126 -21.60 0.47 -12.96
N GLU A 127 -20.85 1.53 -13.33
CA GLU A 127 -21.37 2.62 -14.18
C GLU A 127 -21.72 2.18 -15.62
N LYS A 128 -21.12 1.09 -16.12
CA LYS A 128 -21.30 0.60 -17.51
C LYS A 128 -22.39 -0.46 -17.64
N GLU A 129 -22.88 -1.00 -16.54
CA GLU A 129 -24.03 -1.91 -16.50
C GLU A 129 -25.22 -1.26 -15.77
N PRO A 130 -25.81 -0.15 -16.30
CA PRO A 130 -27.09 0.30 -15.78
C PRO A 130 -28.16 -0.71 -16.19
N GLY A 131 -28.64 -1.47 -15.20
CA GLY A 131 -29.87 -2.25 -15.14
C GLY A 131 -30.49 -2.76 -16.45
N ILE A 132 -30.43 -4.08 -16.64
CA ILE A 132 -31.41 -4.82 -17.46
C ILE A 132 -32.80 -4.70 -16.83
#